data_AF-A0A4Q4MYD9-F1
#
_entry.id   AF-A0A4Q4MYD9-F1
#
_cell.length_a   1.000
_cell.length_b   1.000
_cell.length_c   1.000
_cell.angle_alpha   90.00
_cell.angle_beta   90.00
_cell.angle_gamma   90.00
#
_symmetry.space_group_name_H-M   'P 1'
#
loop_
_entity.id
_entity.type
_entity.pdbx_description
1 polymer ?
#
loop_
_entity_poly.entity_id
_entity_poly.type
_entity_poly.pdbx_seq_one_letter_code
_entity_poly.pdbx_strand_id
1 'polypeptide(L)'
;MYELADKYEVVGLKELAKEKFSRGCKHFWDTPDFPIAAFHAFSTTPEGDNGLRYCVSRAIATNMQLVRKAKVRALLMQFNGLAQPSREEHQNFLSTFAP
;
A
#
# COMPACT_ATOMS: atom_id res chain seq x y z
N MET A 1 8.99 12.21 3.57
CA MET A 1 8.61 13.13 2.47
C MET A 1 7.11 13.11 2.19
N TYR A 2 6.50 11.95 1.90
CA TYR A 2 5.06 11.87 1.63
C TYR A 2 4.19 12.42 2.77
N GLU A 3 4.39 11.93 4.00
CA GLU A 3 3.67 12.39 5.20
C GLU A 3 3.90 13.88 5.48
N LEU A 4 5.14 14.38 5.33
CA LEU A 4 5.42 15.80 5.50
C LEU A 4 4.72 16.65 4.45
N ALA A 5 4.70 16.21 3.19
CA ALA A 5 4.01 16.91 2.12
C ALA A 5 2.50 16.96 2.34
N ASP A 6 1.92 15.90 2.92
CA ASP A 6 0.53 15.89 3.35
C ASP A 6 0.29 16.87 4.52
N LYS A 7 1.11 16.79 5.56
CA LYS A 7 1.02 17.65 6.75
C LYS A 7 1.11 19.15 6.45
N TYR A 8 1.93 19.52 5.46
CA TYR A 8 2.12 20.91 5.04
C TYR A 8 1.31 21.26 3.78
N GLU A 9 0.38 20.41 3.35
CA GLU A 9 -0.52 20.61 2.21
C GLU A 9 0.20 20.94 0.89
N VAL A 10 1.44 20.45 0.73
CA VAL A 10 2.23 20.61 -0.50
C VAL A 10 1.86 19.51 -1.48
N VAL A 11 0.70 19.65 -2.13
CA VAL A 11 0.08 18.65 -3.01
C VAL A 11 1.07 18.10 -4.05
N GLY A 12 1.80 18.97 -4.76
CA GLY A 12 2.75 18.55 -5.80
C GLY A 12 3.89 17.68 -5.25
N LEU A 13 4.34 17.94 -4.02
CA LEU A 13 5.38 17.14 -3.38
C LEU A 13 4.83 15.78 -2.92
N LYS A 14 3.57 15.73 -2.46
CA LYS A 14 2.90 14.50 -2.06
C LYS A 14 2.77 13.56 -3.26
N GLU A 15 2.31 14.07 -4.40
CA GLU A 15 2.19 13.29 -5.63
C GLU A 15 3.56 12.84 -6.16
N LEU A 16 4.56 13.73 -6.18
CA LEU A 16 5.91 13.36 -6.62
C LEU A 16 6.54 12.28 -5.72
N ALA A 17 6.32 12.35 -4.41
CA ALA A 17 6.82 11.35 -3.48
C ALA A 17 6.17 9.98 -3.71
N LYS A 18 4.85 9.94 -3.93
CA LYS A 18 4.11 8.71 -4.28
C LYS A 18 4.57 8.13 -5.60
N GLU A 19 4.76 8.98 -6.61
CA GLU A 19 5.23 8.61 -7.94
C GLU A 19 6.61 7.92 -7.86
N LYS A 20 7.57 8.55 -7.18
CA LYS A 20 8.91 7.99 -6.97
C LYS A 20 8.88 6.68 -6.17
N PHE A 21 8.05 6.63 -5.13
CA PHE A 21 7.87 5.42 -4.32
C PHE A 21 7.29 4.28 -5.16
N SER A 22 6.30 4.55 -6.00
CA SER A 22 5.71 3.58 -6.94
C SER A 22 6.77 3.00 -7.90
N ARG A 23 7.61 3.85 -8.50
CA ARG A 23 8.76 3.40 -9.32
C ARG A 23 9.73 2.55 -8.51
N GLY A 24 10.04 2.97 -7.29
CA GLY A 24 10.89 2.22 -6.37
C GLY A 24 10.35 0.82 -6.10
N CYS A 25 9.06 0.70 -5.75
CA CYS A 25 8.40 -0.59 -5.59
C CYS A 25 8.47 -1.44 -6.85
N LYS A 26 8.33 -0.86 -8.05
CA LYS A 26 8.42 -1.60 -9.32
C LYS A 26 9.84 -2.15 -9.58
N HIS A 27 10.88 -1.41 -9.24
CA HIS A 27 12.26 -1.78 -9.56
C HIS A 27 12.97 -2.57 -8.47
N PHE A 28 12.59 -2.36 -7.20
CA PHE A 28 13.30 -2.90 -6.04
C PHE A 28 12.42 -3.84 -5.21
N TRP A 29 11.33 -4.39 -5.76
CA TRP A 29 10.45 -5.31 -5.03
C TRP A 29 11.20 -6.54 -4.48
N ASP A 30 12.24 -7.01 -5.17
CA ASP A 30 12.99 -8.21 -4.78
C ASP A 30 14.20 -7.94 -3.89
N THR A 31 14.38 -6.72 -3.40
CA THR A 31 15.52 -6.37 -2.54
C THR A 31 15.18 -6.58 -1.06
N PRO A 32 16.19 -6.72 -0.18
CA PRO A 32 15.97 -6.75 1.26
C PRO A 32 15.35 -5.46 1.83
N ASP A 33 15.42 -4.35 1.10
CA ASP A 33 14.89 -3.05 1.50
C ASP A 33 13.37 -2.92 1.29
N PHE A 34 12.80 -3.69 0.35
CA PHE A 34 11.37 -3.66 0.08
C PHE A 34 10.49 -3.84 1.34
N PRO A 35 10.68 -4.88 2.19
CA PRO A 35 9.86 -5.03 3.39
C PRO A 35 10.04 -3.88 4.40
N ILE A 36 11.21 -3.22 4.41
CA ILE A 36 11.47 -2.06 5.28
C ILE A 36 10.67 -0.85 4.77
N ALA A 37 10.76 -0.58 3.46
CA ALA A 37 9.99 0.49 2.81
C ALA A 37 8.48 0.26 2.93
N ALA A 38 8.03 -0.98 2.78
CA ALA A 38 6.65 -1.38 2.96
C ALA A 38 6.17 -1.11 4.39
N PHE A 39 6.96 -1.50 5.40
CA PHE A 39 6.63 -1.23 6.81
C PHE A 39 6.43 0.27 7.05
N HIS A 40 7.38 1.10 6.58
CA HIS A 40 7.24 2.55 6.68
C HIS A 40 5.97 3.07 6.00
N ALA A 41 5.66 2.62 4.79
CA ALA A 41 4.45 3.01 4.09
C ALA A 41 3.17 2.69 4.87
N PHE A 42 3.12 1.55 5.56
CA PHE A 42 1.96 1.20 6.39
C PHE A 42 1.92 1.95 7.74
N SER A 43 3.07 2.27 8.32
CA SER A 43 3.17 2.95 9.63
C SER A 43 3.04 4.47 9.57
N THR A 44 3.44 5.11 8.48
CA THR A 44 3.51 6.59 8.40
C THR A 44 2.44 7.21 7.51
N THR A 45 1.76 6.42 6.68
CA THR A 45 0.65 6.95 5.87
C THR A 45 -0.55 7.23 6.79
N PRO A 46 -1.13 8.45 6.76
CA PRO A 46 -2.28 8.82 7.59
C PRO A 46 -3.49 7.89 7.39
N GLU A 47 -4.26 7.69 8.46
CA GLU A 47 -5.51 6.94 8.42
C GLU A 47 -6.49 7.60 7.43
N GLY A 48 -7.07 6.82 6.52
CA GLY A 48 -7.87 7.33 5.38
C GLY A 48 -7.07 7.60 4.10
N ASP A 49 -5.74 7.70 4.18
CA ASP A 49 -4.86 7.76 3.00
C ASP A 49 -4.33 6.36 2.66
N ASN A 50 -4.52 5.98 1.40
CA ASN A 50 -4.06 4.71 0.84
C ASN A 50 -2.90 4.86 -0.16
N GLY A 51 -2.34 6.05 -0.36
CA GLY A 51 -1.38 6.34 -1.43
C GLY A 51 -0.17 5.41 -1.45
N LEU A 52 0.65 5.41 -0.40
CA LEU A 52 1.83 4.52 -0.35
C LEU A 52 1.45 3.07 -0.10
N ARG A 53 0.44 2.81 0.75
CA ARG A 53 -0.08 1.45 1.03
C ARG A 53 -0.47 0.75 -0.26
N TYR A 54 -1.19 1.44 -1.13
CA TYR A 54 -1.63 0.94 -2.42
C TYR A 54 -0.46 0.59 -3.34
N CYS A 55 0.60 1.41 -3.37
CA CYS A 55 1.82 1.09 -4.13
C CYS A 55 2.45 -0.23 -3.64
N VAL A 56 2.52 -0.46 -2.33
CA VAL A 56 3.03 -1.70 -1.76
C VAL A 56 2.12 -2.88 -2.10
N SER A 57 0.81 -2.76 -1.86
CA SER A 57 -0.18 -3.80 -2.16
C SER A 57 -0.13 -4.20 -3.62
N ARG A 58 -0.05 -3.23 -4.54
CA ARG A 58 0.10 -3.47 -5.98
C ARG A 58 1.39 -4.22 -6.30
N ALA A 59 2.51 -3.86 -5.67
CA ALA A 59 3.78 -4.54 -5.89
C ALA A 59 3.77 -6.00 -5.40
N ILE A 60 3.15 -6.27 -4.25
CA ILE A 60 2.95 -7.62 -3.72
C ILE A 60 2.03 -8.43 -4.63
N ALA A 61 0.89 -7.86 -5.04
CA ALA A 61 -0.07 -8.51 -5.93
C ALA A 61 0.54 -8.84 -7.31
N THR A 62 1.43 -7.97 -7.82
CA THR A 62 2.15 -8.21 -9.07
C THR A 62 3.23 -9.30 -8.93
N ASN A 63 3.84 -9.42 -7.75
CA ASN A 63 4.94 -10.33 -7.48
C ASN A 63 4.59 -11.29 -6.34
N MET A 64 3.57 -12.14 -6.54
CA MET A 64 2.99 -13.00 -5.50
C MET A 64 3.99 -13.91 -4.76
N GLN A 65 5.16 -14.18 -5.35
CA GLN A 65 6.26 -14.88 -4.68
C GLN A 65 6.77 -14.18 -3.42
N LEU A 66 6.57 -12.86 -3.30
CA LEU A 66 6.89 -12.10 -2.09
C LEU A 66 6.18 -12.62 -0.84
N VAL A 67 4.98 -13.19 -0.99
CA VAL A 67 4.22 -13.79 0.12
C VAL A 67 4.94 -14.98 0.75
N ARG A 68 5.94 -15.57 0.07
CA ARG A 68 6.79 -16.63 0.63
C ARG A 68 7.90 -16.09 1.53
N LYS A 69 8.25 -14.80 1.42
CA LYS A 69 9.28 -14.18 2.26
C LYS A 69 8.74 -13.90 3.66
N ALA A 70 9.44 -14.41 4.69
CA ALA A 70 9.01 -14.29 6.09
C ALA A 70 8.73 -12.85 6.53
N LYS A 71 9.59 -11.88 6.12
CA LYS A 71 9.41 -10.46 6.45
C LYS A 71 8.13 -9.86 5.86
N VAL A 72 7.79 -10.23 4.62
CA VAL A 72 6.56 -9.77 3.95
C VAL A 72 5.33 -10.38 4.62
N ARG A 73 5.39 -11.66 5.01
CA ARG A 73 4.30 -12.29 5.77
C ARG A 73 4.06 -11.63 7.12
N ALA A 74 5.14 -11.36 7.86
CA ALA A 74 5.04 -10.67 9.15
C ALA A 74 4.37 -9.30 9.00
N LEU A 75 4.75 -8.56 7.96
CA LEU A 75 4.13 -7.28 7.62
C LEU A 75 2.63 -7.44 7.29
N LEU A 76 2.26 -8.38 6.42
CA LEU A 76 0.85 -8.63 6.10
C LEU A 76 0.06 -8.98 7.36
N MET A 77 0.58 -9.86 8.22
CA MET A 77 -0.06 -10.22 9.49
C MET A 77 -0.20 -9.02 10.45
N GLN A 78 0.80 -8.15 10.52
CA GLN A 78 0.78 -6.96 11.37
C GLN A 78 -0.28 -5.95 10.93
N PHE A 79 -0.48 -5.80 9.63
CA PHE A 79 -1.43 -4.83 9.05
C PHE A 79 -2.72 -5.49 8.53
N ASN A 80 -2.98 -6.77 8.84
CA ASN A 80 -4.12 -7.57 8.35
C ASN A 80 -5.51 -7.15 8.87
N GLY A 81 -5.64 -5.99 9.53
CA GLY A 81 -6.91 -5.28 9.63
C GLY A 81 -7.44 -4.75 8.28
N LEU A 82 -6.70 -4.94 7.19
CA LEU A 82 -6.95 -4.38 5.86
C LEU A 82 -7.62 -5.36 4.86
N ALA A 83 -8.10 -6.52 5.32
CA ALA A 83 -8.99 -7.40 4.56
C ALA A 83 -10.47 -7.11 4.82
N GLN A 84 -10.83 -5.90 5.25
CA GLN A 84 -12.20 -5.44 5.03
C GLN A 84 -12.28 -5.00 3.56
N PRO A 85 -13.13 -5.63 2.73
CA PRO A 85 -13.47 -5.03 1.45
C PRO A 85 -13.94 -3.60 1.75
N SER A 86 -13.40 -2.62 1.02
CA SER A 86 -13.92 -1.26 1.09
C SER A 86 -15.43 -1.34 0.92
N ARG A 87 -16.20 -0.56 1.70
CA ARG A 87 -17.67 -0.60 1.66
C ARG A 87 -18.24 -0.45 0.24
N GLU A 88 -17.48 0.14 -0.68
CA GLU A 88 -17.77 0.24 -2.11
C GLU A 88 -17.75 -1.11 -2.85
N GLU A 89 -16.81 -2.02 -2.53
CA GLU A 89 -16.76 -3.36 -3.11
C GLU A 89 -17.88 -4.26 -2.56
N HIS A 90 -18.26 -4.10 -1.28
CA HIS A 90 -19.39 -4.81 -0.70
C HIS A 90 -20.72 -4.37 -1.33
N GLN A 91 -20.89 -3.06 -1.62
CA GLN A 91 -22.08 -2.55 -2.29
C GLN A 91 -22.19 -3.02 -3.74
N ASN A 92 -21.07 -3.02 -4.49
CA ASN A 92 -21.02 -3.54 -5.87
C ASN A 92 -21.30 -5.05 -5.93
N PHE A 93 -20.77 -5.82 -4.97
CA PHE A 93 -21.02 -7.26 -4.89
C PHE A 93 -22.50 -7.57 -4.60
N LEU A 94 -23.13 -6.83 -3.67
CA LEU A 94 -24.55 -6.99 -3.35
C LEU A 94 -25.47 -6.57 -4.52
N SER A 95 -25.08 -5.57 -5.32
CA SER A 95 -25.86 -5.13 -6.49
C SER A 95 -25.82 -6.08 -7.69
N THR A 96 -24.78 -6.94 -7.76
CA THR A 96 -24.60 -7.91 -8.85
C THR A 96 -25.43 -9.19 -8.65
N PHE A 97 -25.89 -9.44 -7.41
CA PHE A 97 -26.62 -10.66 -7.04
C PHE A 97 -28.01 -10.41 -6.42
N ALA A 98 -28.50 -9.18 -6.43
CA ALA A 98 -29.90 -8.91 -6.14
C ALA A 98 -30.76 -9.18 -7.41
N PRO A 99 -31.83 -9.99 -7.33
CA PRO A 99 -32.72 -10.26 -8.46
C PRO A 99 -33.53 -9.03 -8.90
#